data_AF-A0A350M8K0-F1
#
_entry.id   AF-A0A350M8K0-F1
#
_cell.length_a   1.000
_cell.length_b   1.000
_cell.length_c   1.000
_cell.angle_alpha   90.00
_cell.angle_beta   90.00
_cell.angle_gamma   90.00
#
_symmetry.space_group_name_H-M   'P 1'
#
loop_
_entity.id
_entity.type
_entity.pdbx_description
1 polymer ?
#
loop_
_entity_poly.entity_id
_entity_poly.type
_entity_poly.pdbx_seq_one_letter_code
_entity_poly.pdbx_strand_id
1 'polypeptide(L)'
;MENPAGRKTLMKFTERYAELFNRLLPSPFTIAVLLTALTFILAFFFTGGDKNPGTHFIDLVGYWENGLWDRGLMVFAFQMMLMLILGHALALTKPVSTLINYTLQFCTTTARAAFLVTFFTILVALFNWGLGLIFGAIFARKVAEYAHRVNMPLNYPLIGAAVYSGLMVWHGGVSGSSLVKAAEPNHIREMMSGIYSPNEVALLPGAIGFDQTVFSG
;
A
#
# COMPACT_ATOMS: atom_id res chain seq x y z
N MET A 1 10.66 0.11 36.08
CA MET A 1 11.21 1.47 35.88
C MET A 1 12.38 1.34 34.91
N GLU A 2 12.22 1.77 33.66
CA GLU A 2 13.31 1.68 32.65
C GLU A 2 14.43 2.68 32.96
N ASN A 3 15.68 2.22 32.80
CA ASN A 3 16.89 3.03 33.01
C ASN A 3 16.92 4.24 32.05
N PRO A 4 16.99 5.49 32.55
CA PRO A 4 17.03 6.70 31.72
C PRO A 4 18.17 6.73 30.69
N ALA A 5 19.30 6.08 31.00
CA ALA A 5 20.45 6.01 30.11
C ALA A 5 20.20 5.05 28.94
N GLY A 6 19.55 3.91 29.19
CA GLY A 6 19.15 2.95 28.15
C GLY A 6 18.15 3.56 27.15
N ARG A 7 17.20 4.36 27.65
CA ARG A 7 16.24 5.10 26.81
C ARG A 7 16.91 6.11 25.88
N LYS A 8 17.91 6.86 26.38
CA LYS A 8 18.69 7.81 25.57
C LYS A 8 19.52 7.12 24.49
N THR A 9 20.14 5.98 24.81
CA THR A 9 20.95 5.22 23.84
C THR A 9 20.09 4.60 22.75
N LEU A 10 18.92 4.04 23.10
CA LEU A 10 17.98 3.48 22.13
C LEU A 10 17.45 4.55 21.18
N MET A 11 17.04 5.72 21.69
CA MET A 11 16.58 6.83 20.85
C MET A 11 17.64 7.30 19.86
N LYS A 12 18.90 7.46 20.31
CA LYS A 12 20.01 7.83 19.43
C LYS A 12 20.31 6.80 18.34
N PHE A 13 20.17 5.51 18.64
CA PHE A 13 20.32 4.46 17.64
C PHE A 13 19.20 4.53 16.60
N THR A 14 17.95 4.62 17.05
CA THR A 14 16.78 4.67 16.16
C THR A 14 16.79 5.91 15.27
N GLU A 15 17.15 7.08 15.82
CA GLU A 15 17.31 8.32 15.06
C GLU A 15 18.38 8.20 13.99
N ARG A 16 19.57 7.69 14.37
CA ARG A 16 20.69 7.51 13.43
C ARG A 16 20.40 6.47 12.36
N TYR A 17 19.68 5.40 12.71
CA TYR A 17 19.21 4.40 11.75
C TYR A 17 18.20 5.02 10.78
N ALA A 18 17.21 5.77 11.29
CA ALA A 18 16.20 6.44 10.47
C ALA A 18 16.83 7.47 9.52
N GLU A 19 17.81 8.26 9.98
CA GLU A 19 18.56 9.20 9.15
C GLU A 19 19.37 8.50 8.06
N LEU A 20 20.07 7.42 8.40
CA LEU A 20 20.82 6.63 7.42
C LEU A 20 19.88 6.01 6.38
N PHE A 21 18.78 5.42 6.83
CA PHE A 21 17.77 4.79 5.97
C PHE A 21 17.14 5.81 5.01
N ASN A 22 16.73 6.97 5.51
CA ASN A 22 16.20 8.07 4.68
C ASN A 22 17.22 8.62 3.69
N ARG A 23 18.53 8.57 4.02
CA ARG A 23 19.59 9.01 3.12
C ARG A 23 19.97 7.96 2.07
N LEU A 24 19.83 6.68 2.40
CA LEU A 24 20.19 5.57 1.50
C LEU A 24 19.05 5.18 0.56
N LEU A 25 17.79 5.27 0.99
CA LEU A 25 16.66 4.86 0.16
C LEU A 25 16.24 5.98 -0.78
N PRO A 26 16.40 5.78 -2.10
CA PRO A 26 15.89 6.73 -3.08
C PRO A 26 14.36 6.75 -3.05
N SER A 27 13.78 7.77 -3.68
CA SER A 27 12.34 7.76 -3.95
C SER A 27 11.95 6.50 -4.76
N PRO A 28 10.73 5.98 -4.61
CA PRO A 28 10.26 4.83 -5.40
C PRO A 28 10.43 5.02 -6.92
N PHE A 29 10.22 6.25 -7.41
CA PHE A 29 10.45 6.60 -8.82
C PHE A 29 11.92 6.48 -9.21
N THR A 30 12.83 6.97 -8.37
CA THR A 30 14.27 6.82 -8.61
C THR A 30 14.68 5.35 -8.66
N ILE A 31 14.16 4.52 -7.76
CA ILE A 31 14.40 3.06 -7.79
C ILE A 31 13.91 2.47 -9.12
N ALA A 32 12.70 2.83 -9.57
CA ALA A 32 12.15 2.35 -10.83
C ALA A 32 13.00 2.74 -12.06
N VAL A 33 13.51 3.98 -12.11
CA VAL A 33 14.40 4.44 -13.20
C VAL A 33 15.73 3.68 -13.17
N LEU A 34 16.33 3.51 -11.99
CA LEU A 34 17.59 2.76 -11.84
C LEU A 34 17.43 1.29 -12.25
N LEU A 35 16.33 0.66 -11.84
CA LEU A 35 16.02 -0.72 -12.24
C LEU A 35 15.75 -0.83 -13.74
N THR A 36 15.09 0.15 -14.34
CA THR A 36 14.87 0.21 -15.79
C THR A 36 16.19 0.29 -16.53
N ALA A 37 17.08 1.20 -16.13
CA ALA A 37 18.40 1.36 -16.71
C ALA A 37 19.26 0.10 -16.54
N LEU A 38 19.29 -0.47 -15.33
CA LEU A 38 19.99 -1.71 -15.04
C LEU A 38 19.48 -2.87 -15.90
N THR A 39 18.16 -3.05 -15.97
CA THR A 39 17.54 -4.10 -16.79
C THR A 39 17.86 -3.90 -18.27
N PHE A 40 17.83 -2.66 -18.76
CA PHE A 40 18.20 -2.34 -20.14
C PHE A 40 19.67 -2.69 -20.43
N ILE A 41 20.59 -2.32 -19.54
CA ILE A 41 22.02 -2.65 -19.65
C ILE A 41 22.22 -4.17 -19.68
N LEU A 42 21.59 -4.89 -18.74
CA LEU A 42 21.68 -6.35 -18.69
C LEU A 42 21.12 -6.97 -19.98
N ALA A 43 19.94 -6.55 -20.44
CA ALA A 43 19.37 -7.06 -21.68
C ALA A 43 20.29 -6.78 -22.89
N PHE A 44 20.87 -5.58 -22.98
CA PHE A 44 21.78 -5.22 -24.06
C PHE A 44 23.00 -6.15 -24.14
N PHE A 45 23.63 -6.46 -23.00
CA PHE A 45 24.83 -7.30 -22.99
C PHE A 45 24.54 -8.81 -23.03
N PHE A 46 23.39 -9.26 -22.54
CA PHE A 46 23.12 -10.70 -22.37
C PHE A 46 22.13 -11.30 -23.37
N THR A 47 21.39 -10.51 -24.16
CA THR A 47 20.36 -11.04 -25.09
C THR A 47 20.61 -10.74 -26.57
N GLY A 48 21.70 -10.04 -26.91
CA GLY A 48 21.98 -9.57 -28.28
C GLY A 48 22.37 -10.66 -29.29
N GLY A 49 22.99 -11.76 -28.85
CA GLY A 49 23.49 -12.80 -29.75
C GLY A 49 24.37 -12.22 -30.88
N ASP A 50 24.12 -12.66 -32.12
CA ASP A 50 24.83 -12.20 -33.33
C ASP A 50 24.20 -10.93 -33.98
N LYS A 51 23.20 -10.30 -33.33
CA LYS A 51 22.55 -9.11 -33.90
C LYS A 51 23.51 -7.92 -33.93
N ASN A 52 23.32 -7.03 -34.92
CA ASN A 52 24.01 -5.74 -34.93
C ASN A 52 23.61 -4.94 -33.67
N PRO A 53 24.58 -4.33 -32.94
CA PRO A 53 24.30 -3.57 -31.71
C PRO A 53 23.25 -2.46 -31.88
N GLY A 54 23.24 -1.80 -33.05
CA GLY A 54 22.28 -0.75 -33.34
C GLY A 54 20.85 -1.28 -33.48
N THR A 55 20.66 -2.40 -34.18
CA THR A 55 19.33 -3.03 -34.32
C THR A 55 18.87 -3.63 -33.00
N HIS A 56 19.78 -4.24 -32.23
CA HIS A 56 19.46 -4.79 -30.91
C HIS A 56 19.02 -3.69 -29.92
N PHE A 57 19.69 -2.54 -29.93
CA PHE A 57 19.28 -1.39 -29.12
C PHE A 57 17.85 -0.93 -29.43
N ILE A 58 17.50 -0.82 -30.72
CA ILE A 58 16.16 -0.41 -31.14
C ILE A 58 15.11 -1.46 -30.73
N ASP A 59 15.40 -2.76 -30.87
CA ASP A 59 14.53 -3.84 -30.40
C ASP A 59 14.26 -3.71 -28.89
N LEU A 60 15.30 -3.47 -28.08
CA LEU A 60 15.17 -3.31 -26.63
C LEU A 60 14.35 -2.08 -26.22
N VAL A 61 14.51 -0.96 -26.92
CA VAL A 61 13.66 0.23 -26.72
C VAL A 61 12.21 -0.12 -27.04
N GLY A 62 11.97 -0.84 -28.14
CA GLY A 62 10.64 -1.31 -28.52
C GLY A 62 10.02 -2.25 -27.48
N TYR A 63 10.79 -3.17 -26.89
CA TYR A 63 10.29 -4.04 -25.82
C TYR A 63 9.96 -3.25 -24.55
N TRP A 64 10.79 -2.28 -24.17
CA TRP A 64 10.53 -1.40 -23.04
C TRP A 64 9.26 -0.58 -23.25
N GLU A 65 9.10 0.03 -24.44
CA GLU A 65 7.91 0.79 -24.82
C GLU A 65 6.65 -0.10 -24.74
N ASN A 66 6.67 -1.25 -25.40
CA ASN A 66 5.54 -2.18 -25.40
C ASN A 66 5.17 -2.66 -24.00
N GLY A 67 6.16 -2.88 -23.13
CA GLY A 67 5.92 -3.25 -21.73
C GLY A 67 5.33 -2.10 -20.90
N LEU A 68 5.80 -0.87 -21.12
CA LEU A 68 5.27 0.33 -20.43
C LEU A 68 3.81 0.59 -20.82
N TRP A 69 3.48 0.38 -22.08
CA TRP A 69 2.14 0.55 -22.63
C TRP A 69 1.33 -0.75 -22.68
N ASP A 70 1.65 -1.73 -21.83
CA ASP A 70 0.78 -2.88 -21.64
C ASP A 70 -0.59 -2.43 -21.11
N ARG A 71 -1.65 -2.83 -21.82
CA ARG A 71 -3.02 -2.38 -21.50
C ARG A 71 -3.45 -2.85 -20.11
N GLY A 72 -3.10 -4.07 -19.71
CA GLY A 72 -3.48 -4.63 -18.42
C GLY A 72 -2.82 -3.88 -17.26
N LEU A 73 -1.51 -3.67 -17.36
CA LEU A 73 -0.73 -2.92 -16.37
C LEU A 73 -1.16 -1.45 -16.28
N MET A 74 -1.50 -0.81 -17.42
CA MET A 74 -2.03 0.55 -17.40
C MET A 74 -3.38 0.64 -16.69
N VAL A 75 -4.32 -0.25 -17.02
CA VAL A 75 -5.63 -0.27 -16.36
C VAL A 75 -5.44 -0.46 -14.85
N PHE A 76 -4.58 -1.40 -14.44
CA PHE A 76 -4.23 -1.59 -13.04
C PHE A 76 -3.62 -0.33 -12.41
N ALA A 77 -2.65 0.32 -13.07
CA ALA A 77 -2.01 1.53 -12.56
C ALA A 77 -3.02 2.68 -12.38
N PHE A 78 -3.91 2.90 -13.35
CA PHE A 78 -4.97 3.91 -13.24
C PHE A 78 -5.97 3.57 -12.14
N GLN A 79 -6.35 2.30 -11.98
CA GLN A 79 -7.21 1.86 -10.87
C GLN A 79 -6.58 2.19 -9.52
N MET A 80 -5.30 1.89 -9.32
CA MET A 80 -4.57 2.17 -8.09
C MET A 80 -4.40 3.67 -7.84
N MET A 81 -4.12 4.44 -8.89
CA MET A 81 -4.03 5.90 -8.82
C MET A 81 -5.37 6.54 -8.43
N LEU A 82 -6.46 6.16 -9.11
CA LEU A 82 -7.80 6.63 -8.82
C LEU A 82 -8.24 6.23 -7.41
N MET A 83 -7.90 5.02 -6.96
CA MET A 83 -8.20 4.57 -5.61
C MET A 83 -7.61 5.51 -4.55
N LEU A 84 -6.35 5.92 -4.71
CA LEU A 84 -5.68 6.85 -3.78
C LEU A 84 -6.24 8.28 -3.91
N ILE A 85 -6.44 8.77 -5.13
CA ILE A 85 -6.98 10.13 -5.36
C ILE A 85 -8.41 10.26 -4.82
N LEU A 86 -9.28 9.30 -5.12
CA LEU A 86 -10.65 9.28 -4.64
C LEU A 86 -10.71 9.06 -3.13
N GLY A 87 -9.86 8.18 -2.60
CA GLY A 87 -9.69 8.01 -1.16
C GLY A 87 -9.32 9.33 -0.48
N HIS A 88 -8.37 10.08 -1.05
CA HIS A 88 -7.99 11.39 -0.56
C HIS A 88 -9.13 12.42 -0.63
N ALA A 89 -9.78 12.52 -1.79
CA ALA A 89 -10.92 13.42 -1.99
C ALA A 89 -12.05 13.15 -0.99
N LEU A 90 -12.40 11.87 -0.80
CA LEU A 90 -13.42 11.44 0.15
C LEU A 90 -13.03 11.76 1.59
N ALA A 91 -11.78 11.52 1.97
CA ALA A 91 -11.29 11.81 3.32
C ALA A 91 -11.31 13.30 3.69
N LEU A 92 -11.33 14.19 2.69
CA LEU A 92 -11.46 15.64 2.87
C LEU A 92 -12.90 16.14 2.90
N THR A 93 -13.90 15.27 2.70
CA THR A 93 -15.31 15.68 2.69
C THR A 93 -15.80 16.13 4.06
N LYS A 94 -16.85 16.97 4.07
CA LYS A 94 -17.49 17.44 5.30
C LYS A 94 -17.96 16.29 6.22
N PRO A 95 -18.61 15.22 5.73
CA PRO A 95 -19.05 14.12 6.58
C PRO A 95 -17.89 13.44 7.34
N VAL A 96 -16.77 13.18 6.66
CA VAL A 96 -15.58 12.57 7.27
C VAL A 96 -14.96 13.51 8.31
N SER A 97 -14.83 14.80 7.98
CA SER A 97 -14.34 15.81 8.93
C SER A 97 -15.24 15.91 10.16
N THR A 98 -16.57 15.91 9.99
CA THR A 98 -17.54 15.92 11.09
C THR A 98 -17.42 14.68 11.97
N LEU A 99 -17.32 13.49 11.35
CA LEU A 99 -17.10 12.24 12.08
C LEU A 99 -15.83 12.32 12.93
N ILE A 100 -14.71 12.68 12.32
CA ILE A 100 -13.43 12.81 13.03
C ILE A 100 -13.57 13.79 14.20
N ASN A 101 -14.09 15.00 13.95
CA ASN A 101 -14.23 16.03 14.97
C ASN A 101 -15.14 15.60 16.12
N TYR A 102 -16.24 14.89 15.81
CA TYR A 102 -17.11 14.30 16.82
C TYR A 102 -16.36 13.24 17.64
N THR A 103 -15.53 12.41 17.03
CA THR A 103 -14.76 11.38 17.74
C THR A 103 -13.69 11.97 18.65
N LEU A 104 -13.13 13.14 18.33
CA LEU A 104 -12.07 13.78 19.14
C LEU A 104 -12.47 14.02 20.60
N GLN A 105 -13.75 14.27 20.89
CA GLN A 105 -14.21 14.46 22.27
C GLN A 105 -14.01 13.22 23.17
N PHE A 106 -13.87 12.04 22.58
CA PHE A 106 -13.64 10.78 23.30
C PHE A 106 -12.14 10.43 23.45
N CYS A 107 -11.26 11.16 22.77
CA CYS A 107 -9.80 11.01 22.81
C CYS A 107 -9.21 11.67 24.06
N THR A 108 -9.63 11.23 25.24
CA THR A 108 -9.25 11.84 26.54
C THR A 108 -7.94 11.33 27.12
N THR A 109 -7.38 10.24 26.58
CA THR A 109 -6.07 9.71 26.95
C THR A 109 -5.35 9.20 25.70
N THR A 110 -4.02 9.06 25.76
CA THR A 110 -3.23 8.43 24.68
C THR A 110 -3.77 7.06 24.30
N ALA A 111 -4.14 6.21 25.28
CA ALA A 111 -4.67 4.87 25.01
C ALA A 111 -6.03 4.91 24.30
N ARG A 112 -6.94 5.80 24.73
CA ARG A 112 -8.26 5.96 24.09
C ARG A 112 -8.12 6.52 22.68
N ALA A 113 -7.24 7.49 22.48
CA ALA A 113 -6.92 8.03 21.17
C ALA A 113 -6.36 6.95 20.23
N ALA A 114 -5.39 6.15 20.69
CA ALA A 114 -4.83 5.04 19.93
C ALA A 114 -5.89 4.00 19.55
N PHE A 115 -6.75 3.62 20.49
CA PHE A 115 -7.87 2.71 20.23
C PHE A 115 -8.83 3.25 19.17
N LEU A 116 -9.29 4.49 19.30
CA LEU A 116 -10.24 5.08 18.35
C LEU A 116 -9.62 5.22 16.95
N VAL A 117 -8.37 5.70 16.87
CA VAL A 117 -7.64 5.79 15.60
C VAL A 117 -7.49 4.40 14.97
N THR A 118 -7.09 3.39 15.75
CA THR A 118 -6.96 2.00 15.30
C THR A 118 -8.28 1.47 14.76
N PHE A 119 -9.35 1.59 15.54
CA PHE A 119 -10.68 1.07 15.23
C PHE A 119 -11.24 1.67 13.94
N PHE A 120 -11.30 3.00 13.83
CA PHE A 120 -11.83 3.65 12.64
C PHE A 120 -10.92 3.44 11.42
N THR A 121 -9.60 3.42 11.59
CA THR A 121 -8.68 3.18 10.48
C THR A 121 -8.83 1.75 9.94
N ILE A 122 -8.97 0.75 10.82
CA ILE A 122 -9.27 -0.64 10.43
C ILE A 122 -10.61 -0.72 9.69
N LEU A 123 -11.66 -0.11 10.25
CA LEU A 123 -12.99 -0.13 9.62
C LEU A 123 -12.95 0.45 8.20
N VAL A 124 -12.29 1.60 8.03
CA VAL A 124 -12.17 2.24 6.71
C VAL A 124 -11.29 1.41 5.77
N ALA A 125 -10.17 0.86 6.26
CA ALA A 125 -9.24 0.06 5.48
C ALA A 125 -9.83 -1.29 5.02
N LEU A 126 -10.78 -1.87 5.75
CA LEU A 126 -11.49 -3.08 5.35
C LEU A 126 -12.28 -2.91 4.05
N PHE A 127 -12.84 -1.71 3.81
CA PHE A 127 -13.55 -1.40 2.58
C PHE A 127 -12.60 -0.90 1.49
N ASN A 128 -11.67 -0.03 1.84
CA ASN A 128 -10.71 0.52 0.89
C ASN A 128 -9.39 0.87 1.57
N TRP A 129 -8.33 0.14 1.23
CA TRP A 129 -7.02 0.29 1.86
C TRP A 129 -6.40 1.67 1.57
N GLY A 130 -6.59 2.21 0.37
CA GLY A 130 -6.09 3.52 -0.03
C GLY A 130 -6.74 4.67 0.76
N LEU A 131 -8.06 4.62 0.93
CA LEU A 131 -8.81 5.52 1.79
C LEU A 131 -8.39 5.38 3.26
N GLY A 132 -8.20 4.15 3.75
CA GLY A 132 -7.76 3.87 5.12
C GLY A 132 -6.44 4.56 5.46
N LEU A 133 -5.46 4.51 4.56
CA LEU A 133 -4.18 5.22 4.69
C LEU A 133 -4.36 6.72 4.86
N ILE A 134 -5.14 7.36 3.99
CA ILE A 134 -5.34 8.80 4.02
C ILE A 134 -6.18 9.22 5.23
N PHE A 135 -7.29 8.53 5.47
CA PHE A 135 -8.17 8.76 6.62
C PHE A 135 -7.40 8.67 7.93
N GLY A 136 -6.65 7.58 8.13
CA GLY A 136 -5.88 7.37 9.36
C GLY A 136 -4.85 8.46 9.59
N ALA A 137 -4.11 8.88 8.55
CA ALA A 137 -3.15 9.98 8.64
C ALA A 137 -3.81 11.32 9.02
N ILE A 138 -4.96 11.64 8.42
CA ILE A 138 -5.74 12.85 8.76
C ILE A 138 -6.26 12.77 10.19
N PHE A 139 -6.75 11.60 10.61
CA PHE A 139 -7.30 11.41 11.95
C PHE A 139 -6.20 11.53 13.02
N ALA A 140 -5.05 10.90 12.83
CA ALA A 140 -3.88 11.04 13.71
C ALA A 140 -3.45 12.51 13.85
N ARG A 141 -3.38 13.25 12.75
CA ARG A 141 -3.09 14.69 12.77
C ARG A 141 -4.12 15.46 13.59
N LYS A 142 -5.42 15.19 13.40
CA LYS A 142 -6.52 15.85 14.12
C LYS A 142 -6.49 15.53 15.62
N VAL A 143 -6.14 14.30 16.00
CA VAL A 143 -5.92 13.92 17.39
C VAL A 143 -4.76 14.70 18.01
N ALA A 144 -3.65 14.88 17.30
CA ALA A 144 -2.53 15.68 17.79
C ALA A 144 -2.88 17.17 17.94
N GLU A 145 -3.57 17.75 16.95
CA GLU A 145 -4.08 19.13 16.99
C GLU A 145 -5.02 19.33 18.20
N TYR A 146 -5.92 18.38 18.43
CA TYR A 146 -6.84 18.40 19.58
C TYR A 146 -6.09 18.31 20.90
N ALA A 147 -5.20 17.32 21.05
CA ALA A 147 -4.42 17.11 22.26
C ALA A 147 -3.61 18.36 22.63
N HIS A 148 -2.99 19.00 21.63
CA HIS A 148 -2.28 20.27 21.82
C HIS A 148 -3.22 21.38 22.31
N ARG A 149 -4.40 21.54 21.70
CA ARG A 149 -5.40 22.55 22.08
C ARG A 149 -5.89 22.40 23.52
N VAL A 150 -6.10 21.17 23.98
CA VAL A 150 -6.61 20.90 25.34
C VAL A 150 -5.51 20.62 26.37
N ASN A 151 -4.24 20.83 26.02
CA ASN A 151 -3.07 20.52 26.86
C ASN A 151 -3.04 19.07 27.39
N MET A 152 -3.51 18.11 26.57
CA MET A 152 -3.47 16.69 26.90
C MET A 152 -2.11 16.10 26.50
N PRO A 153 -1.42 15.36 27.40
CA PRO A 153 -0.21 14.64 27.04
C PRO A 153 -0.54 13.52 26.03
N LEU A 154 0.13 13.54 24.89
CA LEU A 154 -0.07 12.59 23.80
C LEU A 154 1.25 11.96 23.35
N ASN A 155 1.31 10.63 23.33
CA ASN A 155 2.37 9.92 22.62
C ASN A 155 2.03 9.88 21.11
N TYR A 156 2.42 10.92 20.37
CA TYR A 156 2.10 11.03 18.95
C TYR A 156 2.68 9.89 18.09
N PRO A 157 3.94 9.41 18.30
CA PRO A 157 4.44 8.23 17.61
C PRO A 157 3.56 6.99 17.77
N LEU A 158 2.98 6.75 18.95
CA LEU A 158 2.03 5.65 19.16
C LEU A 158 0.74 5.84 18.36
N ILE A 159 0.24 7.08 18.23
CA ILE A 159 -0.92 7.36 17.37
C ILE A 159 -0.58 7.12 15.90
N GLY A 160 0.64 7.49 15.47
CA GLY A 160 1.15 7.14 14.14
C GLY A 160 1.18 5.62 13.93
N ALA A 161 1.70 4.85 14.88
CA ALA A 161 1.69 3.40 14.83
C ALA A 161 0.25 2.81 14.81
N ALA A 162 -0.69 3.42 15.53
CA ALA A 162 -2.10 3.04 15.51
C ALA A 162 -2.75 3.18 14.12
N VAL A 163 -2.31 4.13 13.30
CA VAL A 163 -2.79 4.24 11.90
C VAL A 163 -2.36 3.02 11.07
N TYR A 164 -1.15 2.53 11.28
CA TYR A 164 -0.63 1.36 10.56
C TYR A 164 -1.41 0.07 10.83
N SER A 165 -2.27 0.02 11.86
CA SER A 165 -3.13 -1.13 12.11
C SER A 165 -4.11 -1.41 10.96
N GLY A 166 -4.52 -0.37 10.21
CA GLY A 166 -5.36 -0.54 9.02
C GLY A 166 -4.68 -1.37 7.94
N LEU A 167 -3.34 -1.40 7.93
CA LEU A 167 -2.57 -2.17 6.97
C LEU A 167 -2.50 -3.67 7.31
N MET A 168 -2.78 -4.03 8.55
CA MET A 168 -2.84 -5.43 8.96
C MET A 168 -4.05 -6.17 8.38
N VAL A 169 -5.14 -5.45 8.09
CA VAL A 169 -6.41 -6.03 7.63
C VAL A 169 -6.65 -5.87 6.13
N TRP A 170 -5.81 -5.09 5.44
CA TRP A 170 -6.08 -4.69 4.06
C TRP A 170 -6.11 -5.89 3.10
N HIS A 171 -5.27 -6.90 3.32
CA HIS A 171 -5.15 -8.04 2.42
C HIS A 171 -6.21 -9.12 2.68
N GLY A 172 -6.74 -9.19 3.92
CA GLY A 172 -7.66 -10.25 4.34
C GLY A 172 -9.14 -9.89 4.25
N GLY A 173 -9.47 -8.63 3.93
CA GLY A 173 -10.84 -8.14 3.86
C GLY A 173 -11.36 -7.94 2.44
N VAL A 174 -12.51 -7.27 2.34
CA VAL A 174 -13.14 -6.85 1.07
C VAL A 174 -12.21 -5.97 0.22
N SER A 175 -11.28 -5.25 0.84
CA SER A 175 -10.28 -4.42 0.17
C SER A 175 -9.11 -5.19 -0.46
N GLY A 176 -9.02 -6.51 -0.29
CA GLY A 176 -7.95 -7.35 -0.82
C GLY A 176 -8.05 -7.54 -2.33
N SER A 177 -7.16 -6.90 -3.09
CA SER A 177 -7.17 -6.97 -4.57
C SER A 177 -7.05 -8.40 -5.12
N SER A 178 -6.27 -9.26 -4.47
CA SER A 178 -6.15 -10.68 -4.85
C SER A 178 -7.47 -11.44 -4.67
N LEU A 179 -8.21 -11.17 -3.59
CA LEU A 179 -9.50 -11.81 -3.32
C LEU A 179 -10.57 -11.34 -4.31
N VAL A 180 -10.61 -10.04 -4.60
CA VAL A 180 -11.50 -9.45 -5.63
C VAL A 180 -11.20 -10.09 -6.99
N LYS A 181 -9.92 -10.24 -7.33
CA LYS A 181 -9.51 -10.81 -8.61
C LYS A 181 -9.78 -12.32 -8.72
N ALA A 182 -9.62 -13.06 -7.62
CA ALA A 182 -9.97 -14.48 -7.57
C ALA A 182 -11.49 -14.73 -7.70
N ALA A 183 -12.31 -13.76 -7.28
CA ALA A 183 -13.77 -13.81 -7.41
C ALA A 183 -14.28 -13.47 -8.83
N GLU A 184 -13.42 -12.94 -9.72
CA GLU A 184 -13.80 -12.66 -11.09
C GLU A 184 -14.02 -13.96 -11.89
N PRO A 185 -15.12 -14.06 -12.67
CA PRO A 185 -15.38 -15.23 -13.50
C PRO A 185 -14.23 -15.51 -14.48
N ASN A 186 -13.79 -16.76 -14.51
CA ASN A 186 -12.72 -17.32 -15.34
C ASN A 186 -11.32 -16.74 -15.15
N HIS A 187 -11.11 -15.78 -14.23
CA HIS A 187 -9.82 -15.12 -14.10
C HIS A 187 -8.67 -16.08 -13.78
N ILE A 188 -8.90 -17.04 -12.86
CA ILE A 188 -7.90 -18.04 -12.48
C ILE A 188 -7.53 -18.93 -13.68
N ARG A 189 -8.52 -19.32 -14.49
CA ARG A 189 -8.31 -20.15 -15.68
C ARG A 189 -7.55 -19.42 -16.76
N GLU A 190 -7.87 -18.14 -16.99
CA GLU A 190 -7.15 -17.28 -17.92
C GLU A 190 -5.69 -17.09 -17.51
N MET A 191 -5.44 -16.83 -16.23
CA MET A 191 -4.09 -16.67 -15.68
C MET A 191 -3.23 -17.94 -15.84
N MET A 192 -3.83 -19.13 -15.75
CA MET A 192 -3.14 -20.41 -15.90
C MET A 192 -3.10 -20.93 -17.35
N SER A 193 -3.76 -20.23 -18.28
CA SER A 193 -3.77 -20.57 -19.69
C SER A 193 -2.37 -20.42 -20.27
N GLY A 194 -1.86 -21.46 -20.93
CA GLY A 194 -0.49 -21.51 -21.46
C GLY A 194 0.56 -21.97 -20.44
N ILE A 195 0.20 -22.12 -19.16
CA ILE A 195 1.02 -22.77 -18.13
C ILE A 195 0.57 -24.22 -17.93
N TYR A 196 -0.73 -24.47 -17.85
CA TYR A 196 -1.32 -25.81 -17.71
C TYR A 196 -1.98 -26.30 -19.00
N SER A 197 -2.12 -27.63 -19.13
CA SER A 197 -2.84 -28.22 -20.26
C SER A 197 -4.34 -27.87 -20.21
N PRO A 198 -5.04 -27.85 -21.36
CA PRO A 198 -6.47 -27.51 -21.38
C PRO A 198 -7.33 -28.38 -20.46
N ASN A 199 -6.98 -29.67 -20.31
CA ASN A 199 -7.67 -30.59 -19.41
C ASN A 199 -7.46 -30.23 -17.93
N GLU A 200 -6.27 -29.74 -17.57
CA GLU A 200 -5.96 -29.31 -16.20
C GLU A 200 -6.59 -27.94 -15.88
N VAL A 201 -6.61 -27.01 -16.83
CA VAL A 201 -7.28 -25.71 -16.67
C VAL A 201 -8.79 -25.88 -16.47
N ALA A 202 -9.41 -26.86 -17.13
CA ALA A 202 -10.83 -27.19 -16.94
C ALA A 202 -11.18 -27.64 -15.51
N LEU A 203 -10.21 -28.22 -14.79
CA LEU A 203 -10.37 -28.64 -13.39
C LEU A 203 -10.28 -27.48 -12.40
N LEU A 204 -9.72 -26.33 -12.80
CA LEU A 204 -9.62 -25.15 -11.92
C LEU A 204 -11.00 -24.54 -11.66
N PRO A 205 -11.23 -23.95 -10.47
CA PRO A 205 -12.46 -23.25 -10.18
C PRO A 205 -12.67 -22.08 -11.15
N GLY A 206 -13.92 -21.86 -11.57
CA GLY A 206 -14.27 -20.73 -12.43
C GLY A 206 -14.13 -19.38 -11.71
N ALA A 207 -14.37 -19.35 -10.40
CA ALA A 207 -14.13 -18.22 -9.52
C ALA A 207 -14.04 -18.75 -8.07
N ILE A 208 -13.34 -18.03 -7.21
CA ILE A 208 -13.35 -18.26 -5.76
C ILE A 208 -14.02 -17.04 -5.12
N GLY A 209 -15.28 -17.20 -4.72
CA GLY A 209 -16.12 -16.11 -4.22
C GLY A 209 -15.73 -15.61 -2.83
N PHE A 210 -16.33 -14.50 -2.40
CA PHE A 210 -16.14 -13.95 -1.06
C PHE A 210 -16.71 -14.84 0.05
N ASP A 211 -17.73 -15.66 -0.26
CA ASP A 211 -18.25 -16.70 0.63
C ASP A 211 -17.18 -17.74 1.00
N GLN A 212 -16.25 -18.03 0.09
CA GLN A 212 -15.16 -18.99 0.28
C GLN A 212 -13.86 -18.34 0.75
N THR A 213 -13.79 -17.00 0.79
CA THR A 213 -12.58 -16.25 1.16
C THR A 213 -12.86 -15.33 2.34
N VAL A 214 -13.35 -14.12 2.08
CA VAL A 214 -13.56 -13.04 3.06
C VAL A 214 -14.53 -13.46 4.18
N PHE A 215 -15.54 -14.26 3.86
CA PHE A 215 -16.61 -14.67 4.77
C PHE A 215 -16.62 -16.19 5.03
N SER A 216 -15.46 -16.84 4.90
CA SER A 216 -15.33 -18.30 5.06
C SER A 216 -15.30 -18.79 6.51
N GLY A 217 -15.31 -17.88 7.48
CA GLY A 217 -15.22 -18.18 8.93
C GLY A 217 -16.55 -18.38 9.61
#